data_AF-A0A2N2EUD5-F1
#
_entry.id   AF-A0A2N2EUD5-F1
#
_cell.length_a   1.000
_cell.length_b   1.000
_cell.length_c   1.000
_cell.angle_alpha   90.00
_cell.angle_beta   90.00
_cell.angle_gamma   90.00
#
_symmetry.space_group_name_H-M   'P 1'
#
loop_
_entity.id
_entity.type
_entity.pdbx_description
1 polymer ?
#
loop_
_entity_poly.entity_id
_entity_poly.type
_entity_poly.pdbx_seq_one_letter_code
_entity_poly.pdbx_strand_id
1 'polypeptide(L)'
;MSKKKFLFLLLAVAVAGLLWQKFEFVRSPKTPPTIVSPRSKAPLKIACSVSGEVLNPGIYYLSEGSLVGDLISAAGGFTKRADGEKIQMDDFLDDRESIAVPKKSFFKRIGVGEAPPKTYFLPPMEVVEEK
;
A
#
# COMPACT_ATOMS: atom_id res chain seq x y z
N MET A 1 -71.83 44.22 26.98
CA MET A 1 -71.06 43.37 26.04
C MET A 1 -71.60 41.95 26.09
N SER A 2 -72.08 41.40 24.96
CA SER A 2 -72.72 40.06 24.94
C SER A 2 -71.69 38.97 25.28
N LYS A 3 -72.04 38.05 26.19
CA LYS A 3 -71.19 36.91 26.61
C LYS A 3 -70.64 36.12 25.41
N LYS A 4 -71.37 36.10 24.28
CA LYS A 4 -70.94 35.49 23.02
C LYS A 4 -69.73 36.19 22.41
N LYS A 5 -69.66 37.53 22.46
CA LYS A 5 -68.51 38.32 21.95
C LYS A 5 -67.25 38.08 22.77
N PHE A 6 -67.40 37.88 24.09
CA PHE A 6 -66.29 37.55 24.97
C PHE A 6 -65.76 36.14 24.70
N LEU A 7 -66.65 35.17 24.44
CA LEU A 7 -66.27 33.81 24.08
C LEU A 7 -65.52 33.73 22.73
N PHE A 8 -65.96 34.50 21.72
CA PHE A 8 -65.25 34.61 20.44
C PHE A 8 -63.86 35.26 20.58
N LEU A 9 -63.74 36.28 21.44
CA LEU A 9 -62.46 36.93 21.71
C LEU A 9 -61.47 35.96 22.38
N LEU A 10 -61.94 35.19 23.37
CA LEU A 10 -61.13 34.18 24.07
C LEU A 10 -60.65 33.08 23.11
N LEU A 11 -61.53 32.63 22.20
CA LEU A 11 -61.19 31.65 21.17
C LEU A 11 -60.14 32.20 20.18
N ALA A 12 -60.29 33.46 19.75
CA ALA A 12 -59.35 34.09 18.82
C ALA A 12 -57.94 34.23 19.42
N VAL A 13 -57.83 34.60 20.70
CA VAL A 13 -56.55 34.70 21.41
C VAL A 13 -55.89 33.32 21.57
N ALA A 14 -56.67 32.28 21.86
CA ALA A 14 -56.16 30.91 21.96
C ALA A 14 -55.62 30.40 20.61
N VAL A 15 -56.31 30.68 19.50
CA VAL A 15 -55.87 30.31 18.14
C VAL A 15 -54.61 31.10 17.76
N ALA A 16 -54.55 32.39 18.07
CA ALA A 16 -53.36 33.20 17.84
C ALA A 16 -52.14 32.70 18.63
N GLY A 17 -52.32 32.27 19.89
CA GLY A 17 -51.28 31.66 20.71
C GLY A 17 -50.79 30.32 20.16
N LEU A 18 -51.72 29.46 19.69
CA LEU A 18 -51.37 28.19 19.04
C LEU A 18 -50.61 28.39 17.72
N LEU A 19 -50.93 29.45 16.98
CA LEU A 19 -50.25 29.81 15.73
C LEU A 19 -48.85 30.38 16.00
N TRP A 20 -48.66 31.14 17.09
CA TRP A 20 -47.35 31.65 17.49
C TRP A 20 -46.38 30.52 17.86
N GLN A 21 -46.87 29.47 18.52
CA GLN A 21 -46.04 28.33 18.95
C GLN A 21 -45.37 27.59 17.77
N LYS A 22 -45.93 27.70 16.56
CA LYS A 22 -45.39 27.07 15.34
C LYS A 22 -44.37 27.92 14.59
N PHE A 23 -44.19 29.20 14.95
CA PHE A 23 -43.37 30.14 14.17
C PHE A 23 -41.90 30.20 14.62
N GLU A 24 -41.60 29.88 15.88
CA GLU A 24 -40.25 30.03 16.44
C GLU A 24 -39.25 28.92 16.05
N PHE A 25 -39.66 27.89 15.30
CA PHE A 25 -38.79 26.74 14.98
C PHE A 25 -37.94 26.90 13.71
N VAL A 26 -38.13 27.97 12.93
CA VAL A 26 -37.33 28.21 11.71
C VAL A 26 -36.32 29.34 11.93
N ARG A 27 -35.46 29.16 12.93
CA ARG A 27 -34.14 29.81 12.95
C ARG A 27 -33.08 28.75 12.77
N SER A 28 -33.01 28.18 11.56
CA SER A 28 -31.88 27.34 11.18
C SER A 28 -30.62 28.21 11.26
N PRO A 29 -29.64 27.89 12.14
CA PRO A 29 -28.34 28.52 12.03
C PRO A 29 -27.76 28.10 10.68
N LYS A 30 -27.70 29.02 9.72
CA LYS A 30 -26.84 28.87 8.53
C LYS A 30 -25.40 28.99 8.99
N THR A 31 -24.87 27.95 9.63
CA THR A 31 -23.43 27.73 9.58
C THR A 31 -23.12 27.24 8.17
N PRO A 32 -22.28 27.96 7.40
CA PRO A 32 -21.74 27.38 6.18
C PRO A 32 -21.06 26.07 6.59
N PRO A 33 -21.22 24.96 5.86
CA PRO A 33 -20.44 23.78 6.14
C PRO A 33 -18.99 24.21 6.10
N THR A 34 -18.30 24.10 7.24
CA THR A 34 -16.85 24.15 7.24
C THR A 34 -16.43 23.03 6.30
N ILE A 35 -16.00 23.40 5.09
CA ILE A 35 -15.30 22.49 4.19
C ILE A 35 -14.01 22.16 4.94
N VAL A 36 -14.07 21.17 5.82
CA VAL A 36 -12.91 20.38 6.18
C VAL A 36 -12.52 19.69 4.90
N SER A 37 -11.79 20.40 4.03
CA SER A 37 -11.08 19.76 2.93
C SER A 37 -10.35 18.60 3.57
N PRO A 38 -10.67 17.33 3.25
CA PRO A 38 -9.81 16.25 3.65
C PRO A 38 -8.49 16.63 3.01
N ARG A 39 -7.53 17.07 3.83
CA ARG A 39 -6.19 17.41 3.39
C ARG A 39 -5.72 16.13 2.74
N SER A 40 -5.79 16.09 1.41
CA SER A 40 -5.48 14.92 0.60
C SER A 40 -4.09 14.51 1.01
N LYS A 41 -4.01 13.44 1.82
CA LYS A 41 -2.74 12.90 2.29
C LYS A 41 -2.13 12.34 1.01
N ALA A 42 -1.25 13.11 0.38
CA ALA A 42 -0.60 12.69 -0.85
C ALA A 42 -0.04 11.28 -0.61
N PRO A 43 -0.25 10.33 -1.53
CA PRO A 43 0.21 8.96 -1.32
C PRO A 43 1.72 9.02 -1.13
N LEU A 44 2.17 8.56 0.04
CA LEU A 44 3.58 8.47 0.35
C LEU A 44 4.20 7.44 -0.61
N LYS A 45 5.31 7.82 -1.25
CA LYS A 45 6.05 6.97 -2.16
C LYS A 45 7.40 6.64 -1.55
N ILE A 46 7.84 5.41 -1.77
CA ILE A 46 9.16 4.90 -1.39
C ILE A 46 10.01 4.71 -2.65
N ALA A 47 11.31 4.93 -2.55
CA ALA A 47 12.28 4.71 -3.62
C ALA A 47 13.11 3.47 -3.29
N CYS A 48 12.89 2.37 -4.01
CA CYS A 48 13.60 1.11 -3.77
C CYS A 48 14.44 0.76 -4.99
N SER A 49 15.57 0.09 -4.77
CA SER A 49 16.48 -0.37 -5.82
C SER A 49 16.41 -1.88 -5.98
N VAL A 50 16.51 -2.37 -7.21
CA VAL A 50 16.59 -3.79 -7.52
C VAL A 50 17.73 -4.08 -8.49
N SER A 51 18.49 -5.13 -8.19
CA SER A 51 19.68 -5.53 -8.95
C SER A 51 19.76 -7.05 -9.12
N GLY A 52 20.69 -7.51 -9.95
CA GLY A 52 20.92 -8.93 -10.19
C GLY A 52 20.06 -9.48 -11.32
N GLU A 53 19.51 -10.68 -11.14
CA GLU A 53 18.81 -11.44 -12.19
C GLU A 53 17.32 -11.01 -12.34
N VAL A 54 17.10 -9.73 -12.63
CA VAL A 54 15.80 -9.15 -13.06
C VAL A 54 15.89 -8.63 -14.49
N LEU A 55 14.76 -8.45 -15.17
CA LEU A 55 14.77 -7.96 -16.56
C LEU A 55 15.30 -6.53 -16.68
N ASN A 56 14.85 -5.63 -15.80
CA ASN A 56 15.25 -4.22 -15.79
C ASN A 56 15.76 -3.83 -14.39
N PRO A 57 17.06 -3.99 -14.11
CA PRO A 57 17.65 -3.50 -12.86
C PRO A 57 17.57 -1.96 -12.79
N GLY A 58 17.33 -1.42 -11.59
CA GLY A 58 17.25 0.02 -11.40
C GLY A 58 16.50 0.46 -10.14
N ILE A 59 16.18 1.75 -10.08
CA ILE A 59 15.45 2.37 -8.97
C ILE A 59 13.99 2.54 -9.40
N TYR A 60 13.08 2.18 -8.51
CA TYR A 60 11.63 2.23 -8.71
C TYR A 60 10.97 3.03 -7.59
N TYR A 61 9.96 3.80 -7.96
CA TYR A 61 9.14 4.57 -7.01
C TYR A 61 7.81 3.87 -6.82
N LEU A 62 7.62 3.28 -5.66
CA LEU A 62 6.44 2.49 -5.30
C LEU A 62 5.62 3.21 -4.23
N SER A 63 4.41 2.76 -3.98
CA SER A 63 3.61 3.25 -2.86
C SER A 63 4.17 2.72 -1.54
N GLU A 64 4.08 3.51 -0.47
CA GLU A 64 4.39 3.01 0.88
C GLU A 64 3.54 1.76 1.19
N GLY A 65 4.18 0.74 1.79
CA GLY A 65 3.56 -0.56 2.06
C GLY A 65 3.54 -1.52 0.87
N SER A 66 4.22 -1.21 -0.24
CA SER A 66 4.43 -2.16 -1.34
C SER A 66 5.30 -3.34 -0.89
N LEU A 67 5.12 -4.47 -1.54
CA LEU A 67 5.86 -5.70 -1.25
C LEU A 67 7.07 -5.87 -2.19
N VAL A 68 8.02 -6.72 -1.82
CA VAL A 68 9.14 -7.12 -2.70
C VAL A 68 8.63 -7.62 -4.05
N GLY A 69 7.53 -8.39 -4.07
CA GLY A 69 6.88 -8.85 -5.30
C GLY A 69 6.43 -7.71 -6.23
N ASP A 70 6.01 -6.56 -5.69
CA ASP A 70 5.63 -5.39 -6.48
C ASP A 70 6.85 -4.75 -7.14
N LEU A 71 7.98 -4.67 -6.43
CA LEU A 71 9.26 -4.19 -6.98
C LEU A 71 9.79 -5.11 -8.08
N ILE A 72 9.75 -6.42 -7.89
CA ILE A 72 10.14 -7.39 -8.93
C ILE A 72 9.22 -7.27 -10.15
N SER A 73 7.92 -7.09 -9.95
CA SER A 73 6.95 -6.88 -11.03
C SER A 73 7.22 -5.58 -11.79
N ALA A 74 7.50 -4.49 -11.08
CA ALA A 74 7.89 -3.21 -11.68
C ALA A 74 9.20 -3.30 -12.48
N ALA A 75 10.12 -4.18 -12.06
CA ALA A 75 11.34 -4.52 -12.80
C ALA A 75 11.10 -5.37 -14.06
N GLY A 76 9.86 -5.77 -14.34
CA GLY A 76 9.49 -6.66 -15.45
C GLY A 76 9.60 -8.14 -15.11
N GLY A 77 9.83 -8.49 -13.85
CA GLY A 77 10.00 -9.86 -13.38
C GLY A 77 11.44 -10.37 -13.46
N PHE A 78 11.59 -11.66 -13.15
CA PHE A 78 12.88 -12.33 -13.10
C PHE A 78 13.42 -12.73 -14.48
N THR A 79 14.75 -12.81 -14.60
CA THR A 79 15.36 -13.51 -15.74
C THR A 79 15.21 -15.03 -15.58
N LYS A 80 15.43 -15.79 -16.67
CA LYS A 80 15.47 -17.28 -16.63
C LYS A 80 16.58 -17.84 -15.72
N ARG A 81 17.57 -17.01 -15.36
CA ARG A 81 18.72 -17.41 -14.55
C ARG A 81 18.54 -17.06 -13.07
N ALA A 82 17.51 -16.30 -12.71
CA ALA A 82 17.22 -15.89 -11.34
C ALA A 82 16.85 -17.07 -10.44
N ASP A 83 17.37 -17.11 -9.23
CA ASP A 83 16.95 -18.05 -8.19
C ASP A 83 15.86 -17.42 -7.33
N GLY A 84 14.67 -17.23 -7.92
CA GLY A 84 13.54 -16.55 -7.28
C GLY A 84 13.04 -17.23 -5.99
N GLU A 85 13.33 -18.51 -5.79
CA GLU A 85 13.01 -19.25 -4.55
C GLU A 85 13.76 -18.71 -3.32
N LYS A 86 14.85 -17.95 -3.52
CA LYS A 86 15.62 -17.32 -2.44
C LYS A 86 15.14 -15.91 -2.09
N ILE A 87 14.10 -15.41 -2.77
CA ILE A 87 13.53 -14.09 -2.53
C ILE A 87 12.17 -14.28 -1.86
N GLN A 88 11.98 -13.61 -0.72
CA GLN A 88 10.69 -13.53 -0.05
C GLN A 88 9.85 -12.44 -0.71
N MET A 89 8.74 -12.82 -1.35
CA MET A 89 7.91 -11.89 -2.14
C MET A 89 6.97 -11.06 -1.29
N ASP A 90 6.58 -11.59 -0.14
CA ASP A 90 5.55 -11.01 0.74
C ASP A 90 6.14 -10.09 1.81
N ASP A 91 7.43 -9.78 1.73
CA ASP A 91 8.09 -8.83 2.62
C ASP A 91 7.75 -7.39 2.20
N PHE A 92 7.50 -6.55 3.18
CA PHE A 92 7.28 -5.12 2.96
C PHE A 92 8.59 -4.43 2.58
N LEU A 93 8.48 -3.46 1.68
CA LEU A 93 9.59 -2.61 1.28
C LEU A 93 9.62 -1.32 2.10
N ASP A 94 10.82 -0.98 2.56
CA ASP A 94 11.12 0.31 3.17
C ASP A 94 11.74 1.29 2.14
N ASP A 95 11.68 2.58 2.44
CA ASP A 95 12.34 3.60 1.61
C ASP A 95 13.85 3.38 1.55
N ARG A 96 14.42 3.50 0.34
CA ARG A 96 15.84 3.27 0.02
C ARG A 96 16.32 1.83 0.21
N GLU A 97 15.41 0.87 0.35
CA GLU A 97 15.77 -0.53 0.37
C GLU A 97 16.35 -1.00 -0.98
N SER A 98 17.30 -1.94 -0.92
CA SER A 98 17.98 -2.47 -2.10
C SER A 98 17.92 -3.99 -2.12
N ILE A 99 17.18 -4.54 -3.08
CA ILE A 99 17.00 -5.98 -3.25
C ILE A 99 17.96 -6.50 -4.34
N ALA A 100 18.73 -7.54 -4.03
CA ALA A 100 19.60 -8.20 -4.98
C ALA A 100 19.06 -9.60 -5.30
N VAL A 101 18.70 -9.83 -6.56
CA VAL A 101 18.15 -11.11 -7.01
C VAL A 101 19.30 -12.07 -7.37
N PRO A 102 19.48 -13.17 -6.63
CA PRO A 102 20.57 -14.10 -6.86
C PRO A 102 20.37 -14.90 -8.14
N LYS A 103 21.47 -15.43 -8.66
CA LYS A 103 21.49 -16.35 -9.80
C LYS A 103 21.42 -17.80 -9.34
N LYS A 104 20.71 -18.64 -10.10
CA LYS A 104 20.70 -20.10 -9.91
C LYS A 104 22.13 -20.65 -9.98
N SER A 105 22.43 -21.57 -9.07
CA SER A 105 23.70 -22.31 -9.09
C SER A 105 23.89 -23.02 -10.43
N PHE A 106 25.15 -23.27 -10.80
CA PHE A 106 25.48 -24.01 -12.02
C PHE A 106 24.79 -25.38 -12.04
N PHE A 107 24.89 -26.14 -10.93
CA PHE A 107 24.27 -27.45 -10.77
C PHE A 107 22.75 -27.43 -10.95
N LYS A 108 22.06 -26.43 -10.39
CA LYS A 108 20.60 -26.27 -10.57
C LYS A 108 20.23 -25.96 -12.02
N ARG A 109 21.10 -25.26 -12.76
CA ARG A 109 20.89 -24.94 -14.18
C ARG A 109 21.10 -26.14 -15.12
N ILE A 110 21.98 -27.08 -14.76
CA ILE A 110 22.26 -28.28 -15.57
C ILE A 110 21.39 -29.49 -15.16
N GLY A 111 20.44 -29.31 -14.24
CA GLY A 111 19.54 -30.38 -13.78
C GLY A 111 20.18 -31.38 -12.82
N VAL A 112 21.34 -31.05 -12.25
CA VAL A 112 22.10 -31.93 -11.32
C VAL A 112 21.73 -31.63 -9.85
N GLY A 113 20.82 -30.69 -9.60
CA GLY A 113 20.37 -30.34 -8.25
C GLY A 113 21.34 -29.38 -7.56
N GLU A 114 21.63 -29.60 -6.29
CA GLU A 114 22.59 -28.78 -5.54
C GLU A 114 24.03 -29.21 -5.75
N ALA A 115 24.97 -28.31 -5.44
CA ALA A 115 26.38 -28.66 -5.46
C ALA A 115 26.65 -29.76 -4.43
N PRO A 116 27.44 -30.80 -4.76
CA PRO A 116 27.80 -31.81 -3.78
C PRO A 116 28.51 -31.15 -2.59
N PRO A 117 28.20 -31.54 -1.33
CA PRO A 117 28.66 -30.87 -0.12
C PRO A 117 30.18 -30.90 0.11
N LYS A 118 30.93 -31.66 -0.71
CA LYS A 118 32.39 -31.75 -0.70
C LYS A 118 32.93 -31.86 -2.12
N THR A 119 33.13 -30.72 -2.79
CA THR A 119 33.99 -30.68 -3.97
C THR A 119 35.43 -30.74 -3.46
N TYR A 120 36.02 -31.93 -3.42
CA TYR A 120 37.45 -32.05 -3.14
C TYR A 120 38.19 -31.32 -4.27
N PHE A 121 38.87 -30.22 -3.94
CA PHE A 121 39.90 -29.67 -4.80
C PHE A 121 40.97 -30.75 -4.91
N LEU A 122 40.94 -31.54 -5.99
CA LEU A 122 42.03 -32.44 -6.29
C LEU A 122 43.23 -31.54 -6.61
N PRO A 123 44.26 -31.47 -5.74
CA PRO A 123 45.48 -30.76 -6.11
C PRO A 123 45.98 -31.38 -7.42
N PRO A 124 46.60 -30.58 -8.31
CA PRO A 124 47.21 -31.13 -9.51
C PRO A 124 48.11 -32.30 -9.10
N MET A 125 47.83 -33.48 -9.63
CA MET A 125 48.64 -34.67 -9.37
C MET A 125 50.06 -34.35 -9.82
N GLU A 126 50.98 -34.24 -8.86
CA GLU A 126 52.39 -34.08 -9.16
C GLU A 126 52.82 -35.36 -9.89
N VAL A 127 53.10 -35.24 -11.19
CA VAL A 127 53.57 -36.37 -12.00
C VAL A 127 54.96 -36.68 -11.51
N VAL A 128 55.08 -37.72 -10.68
CA VAL A 128 56.38 -38.28 -10.31
C VAL A 128 56.89 -39.03 -11.55
N GLU A 129 57.76 -38.41 -12.33
CA GLU A 129 58.56 -39.11 -13.33
C GLU A 129 59.45 -40.12 -12.59
N GLU A 130 59.12 -41.40 -12.73
CA GLU A 130 59.97 -42.50 -12.28
C GLU A 130 61.18 -42.57 -13.21
N LYS A 131 62.37 -42.34 -12.65
CA LYS A 131 63.64 -42.18 -13.36
C LYS A 131 64.27 -43.51 -13.75
#